data_AF-A0A957LYP3-F1
#
_entry.id   AF-A0A957LYP3-F1
#
_cell.length_a   1.000
_cell.length_b   1.000
_cell.length_c   1.000
_cell.angle_alpha   90.00
_cell.angle_beta   90.00
_cell.angle_gamma   90.00
#
_symmetry.space_group_name_H-M   'P 1'
#
loop_
_entity.id
_entity.type
_entity.pdbx_description
1 polymer ?
#
loop_
_entity_poly.entity_id
_entity_poly.type
_entity_poly.pdbx_seq_one_letter_code
_entity_poly.pdbx_strand_id
1 'polypeptide(L)'
;MGVIDSLSAGYRILGRRVGLLLIPILIDLAIWQLPRLSMGVLFGRIADLYMSASTLEGMPADFAEMAGQLGPFVAEYGNSTNLLRMTANQTLVHVPSLMRVMGPLPGATIVQFNSWGALFFSFLGLGALALLLGVIYLRQLAQYVPIGEGVKQASIGAFAGSVISAWLKILAFVVLLGAGIGSLYVIANFAAIPILLFAPALITLIAFGLFVFVFLLFLFFYFVTAAIVLDDLSLRDGIAHSVRVVRHNFGATVFFVLISNLITVGFSLILAPIGQRGPAGTAVAIFINAYIGTGLAMALLIFYRTRWLKLVGAPPDLYEQMQEG
;
A
#
# COMPACT_ATOMS: atom_id res chain seq x y z
N MET A 1 -24.17 9.80 -6.16
CA MET A 1 -23.00 9.52 -5.29
C MET A 1 -21.74 10.20 -5.78
N GLY A 2 -21.35 11.25 -5.05
CA GLY A 2 -20.03 11.87 -5.08
C GLY A 2 -19.03 11.14 -4.17
N VAL A 3 -17.87 11.76 -3.95
CA VAL A 3 -16.83 11.23 -3.06
C VAL A 3 -17.31 11.18 -1.61
N ILE A 4 -17.95 12.26 -1.14
CA ILE A 4 -18.48 12.36 0.24
C ILE A 4 -19.54 11.28 0.49
N ASP A 5 -20.47 11.07 -0.45
CA ASP A 5 -21.48 10.02 -0.32
C ASP A 5 -20.85 8.61 -0.20
N SER A 6 -19.78 8.36 -0.95
CA SER A 6 -19.07 7.08 -0.91
C SER A 6 -18.39 6.87 0.44
N LEU A 7 -17.79 7.93 1.00
CA LEU A 7 -17.22 7.91 2.35
C LEU A 7 -18.30 7.64 3.39
N SER A 8 -19.39 8.40 3.40
CA SER A 8 -20.50 8.25 4.33
C SER A 8 -21.12 6.85 4.27
N ALA A 9 -21.33 6.31 3.07
CA ALA A 9 -21.85 4.95 2.88
C ALA A 9 -20.86 3.89 3.42
N GLY A 10 -19.56 4.04 3.19
CA GLY A 10 -18.54 3.14 3.71
C GLY A 10 -18.54 3.04 5.24
N TYR A 11 -18.62 4.19 5.93
CA TYR A 11 -18.71 4.24 7.39
C TYR A 11 -20.05 3.74 7.92
N ARG A 12 -21.16 3.99 7.22
CA ARG A 12 -22.49 3.49 7.62
C ARG A 12 -22.56 1.97 7.61
N ILE A 13 -22.03 1.33 6.57
CA ILE A 13 -21.95 -0.13 6.49
C ILE A 13 -21.04 -0.67 7.61
N LEU A 14 -19.89 -0.03 7.82
CA LEU A 14 -18.95 -0.44 8.86
C LEU A 14 -19.56 -0.35 10.26
N GLY A 15 -20.30 0.71 10.57
CA GLY A 15 -20.96 0.89 11.86
C GLY A 15 -21.95 -0.23 12.21
N ARG A 16 -22.56 -0.85 11.19
CA ARG A 16 -23.45 -2.02 11.35
C ARG A 16 -22.69 -3.35 11.39
N ARG A 17 -21.40 -3.35 11.04
CA ARG A 17 -20.58 -4.56 10.82
C ARG A 17 -19.17 -4.38 11.40
N VAL A 18 -19.07 -4.03 12.69
CA VAL A 18 -17.77 -3.85 13.38
C VAL A 18 -16.86 -5.07 13.36
N GLY A 19 -17.39 -6.27 13.09
CA GLY A 19 -16.59 -7.48 12.87
C GLY A 19 -15.61 -7.38 11.69
N LEU A 20 -15.84 -6.48 10.73
CA LEU A 20 -14.92 -6.23 9.61
C LEU A 20 -13.56 -5.64 10.04
N LEU A 21 -13.46 -5.16 11.28
CA LEU A 21 -12.22 -4.66 11.87
C LEU A 21 -11.26 -5.77 12.28
N LEU A 22 -11.71 -7.03 12.33
CA LEU A 22 -10.94 -8.12 12.91
C LEU A 22 -9.57 -8.31 12.23
N ILE A 23 -9.53 -8.37 10.90
CA ILE A 23 -8.28 -8.56 10.16
C ILE A 23 -7.26 -7.44 10.43
N PRO A 24 -7.57 -6.15 10.21
CA PRO A 24 -6.59 -5.10 10.47
C PRO A 24 -6.14 -5.04 11.94
N ILE A 25 -7.05 -5.30 12.89
CA ILE A 25 -6.69 -5.41 14.32
C ILE A 25 -5.70 -6.57 14.53
N LEU A 26 -5.99 -7.76 14.01
CA LEU A 26 -5.11 -8.93 14.18
C LEU A 26 -3.73 -8.70 13.55
N ILE A 27 -3.66 -8.02 12.40
CA ILE A 27 -2.38 -7.67 11.77
C ILE A 27 -1.61 -6.68 12.64
N ASP A 28 -2.25 -5.62 13.14
CA ASP A 28 -1.60 -4.66 14.03
C ASP A 28 -1.13 -5.33 15.34
N LEU A 29 -1.95 -6.20 15.94
CA LEU A 29 -1.57 -6.98 17.12
C LEU A 29 -0.39 -7.91 16.81
N ALA A 30 -0.35 -8.54 15.64
CA ALA A 30 0.78 -9.38 15.23
C ALA A 30 2.06 -8.55 15.05
N ILE A 31 1.99 -7.39 14.39
CA ILE A 31 3.16 -6.50 14.23
C ILE A 31 3.61 -5.95 15.60
N TRP A 32 2.67 -5.71 16.51
CA TRP A 32 2.96 -5.27 17.87
C TRP A 32 3.70 -6.34 18.69
N GLN A 33 3.21 -7.58 18.68
CA GLN A 33 3.69 -8.62 19.59
C GLN A 33 4.86 -9.45 19.04
N LEU A 34 4.99 -9.56 17.71
CA LEU A 34 6.04 -10.38 17.11
C LEU A 34 7.41 -9.68 17.12
N PRO A 35 8.51 -10.46 17.12
CA PRO A 35 9.85 -9.89 17.02
C PRO A 35 10.02 -9.02 15.78
N ARG A 36 10.72 -7.91 15.97
CA ARG A 36 11.03 -6.98 14.91
C ARG A 36 12.04 -7.59 13.93
N LEU A 37 11.64 -7.71 12.67
CA LEU A 37 12.48 -8.21 11.59
C LEU A 37 13.30 -7.07 10.97
N SER A 38 14.54 -6.88 11.43
CA SER A 38 15.40 -5.74 11.11
C SER A 38 16.39 -6.01 9.97
N MET A 39 16.55 -5.04 9.07
CA MET A 39 17.57 -5.02 8.02
C MET A 39 18.87 -4.34 8.45
N GLY A 40 19.00 -3.95 9.73
CA GLY A 40 20.09 -3.11 10.26
C GLY A 40 21.49 -3.58 9.90
N VAL A 41 21.80 -4.88 10.02
CA VAL A 41 23.13 -5.42 9.71
C VAL A 41 23.49 -5.23 8.22
N LEU A 42 22.56 -5.53 7.32
CA LEU A 42 22.81 -5.45 5.87
C LEU A 42 22.97 -4.00 5.42
N PHE A 43 22.17 -3.09 5.96
CA PHE A 43 22.26 -1.66 5.68
C PHE A 43 23.49 -1.03 6.36
N GLY A 44 23.90 -1.52 7.54
CA GLY A 44 25.16 -1.15 8.18
C GLY A 44 26.36 -1.46 7.29
N ARG A 45 26.39 -2.65 6.66
CA ARG A 45 27.45 -2.98 5.69
C ARG A 45 27.48 -2.04 4.48
N ILE A 46 26.33 -1.55 4.03
CA ILE A 46 26.26 -0.53 2.96
C ILE A 46 26.76 0.81 3.49
N ALA A 47 26.36 1.22 4.70
CA ALA A 47 26.83 2.46 5.31
C ALA A 47 28.36 2.46 5.49
N ASP A 48 28.93 1.35 5.95
CA ASP A 48 30.38 1.15 6.09
C ASP A 48 31.08 1.24 4.73
N LEU A 49 30.46 0.73 3.65
CA LEU A 49 30.99 0.87 2.30
C LEU A 49 31.04 2.35 1.86
N TYR A 50 29.99 3.14 2.12
CA TYR A 50 30.00 4.58 1.83
C TYR A 50 31.08 5.31 2.64
N MET A 51 31.15 5.04 3.95
CA MET A 51 32.12 5.70 4.84
C MET A 51 33.57 5.30 4.56
N SER A 52 33.82 4.07 4.10
CA SER A 52 35.18 3.66 3.68
C SER A 52 35.55 4.23 2.31
N ALA A 53 34.59 4.42 1.41
CA ALA A 53 34.84 5.06 0.12
C ALA A 53 35.19 6.56 0.25
N SER A 54 34.72 7.24 1.31
CA SER A 54 35.00 8.67 1.54
C SER A 54 36.43 8.94 2.01
N THR A 55 37.14 7.94 2.54
CA THR A 55 38.52 8.06 3.03
C THR A 55 39.56 7.59 2.03
N LEU A 56 39.15 7.14 0.84
CA LEU A 56 40.06 6.73 -0.23
C LEU A 56 40.82 7.93 -0.78
N GLU A 57 42.14 7.79 -0.88
CA GLU A 57 43.03 8.82 -1.44
C GLU A 57 42.66 9.10 -2.92
N GLY A 58 42.55 10.38 -3.26
CA GLY A 58 42.15 10.83 -4.61
C GLY A 58 40.63 10.95 -4.83
N MET A 59 39.81 10.71 -3.79
CA MET A 59 38.36 10.89 -3.90
C MET A 59 37.97 12.39 -3.91
N PRO A 60 37.04 12.84 -4.79
CA PRO A 60 36.57 14.22 -4.79
C PRO A 60 35.95 14.62 -3.44
N ALA A 61 36.21 15.84 -2.98
CA ALA A 61 35.71 16.35 -1.70
C ALA A 61 34.17 16.27 -1.60
N ASP A 62 33.47 16.61 -2.68
CA ASP A 62 32.01 16.55 -2.77
C ASP A 62 31.46 15.12 -2.56
N PHE A 63 32.18 14.10 -3.06
CA PHE A 63 31.79 12.72 -2.85
C PHE A 63 32.03 12.28 -1.41
N ALA A 64 33.15 12.69 -0.81
CA ALA A 64 33.46 12.38 0.58
C ALA A 64 32.42 13.00 1.54
N GLU A 65 32.00 14.24 1.27
CA GLU A 65 30.93 14.91 2.01
C GLU A 65 29.59 14.17 1.84
N MET A 66 29.19 13.85 0.61
CA MET A 66 27.95 13.11 0.33
C MET A 66 27.94 11.75 1.04
N ALA A 67 29.02 10.99 0.97
CA ALA A 67 29.15 9.70 1.62
C ALA A 67 29.10 9.81 3.16
N GLY A 68 29.71 10.85 3.73
CA GLY A 68 29.64 11.16 5.16
C GLY A 68 28.22 11.49 5.64
N GLN A 69 27.38 12.09 4.79
CA GLN A 69 25.97 12.36 5.08
C GLN A 69 25.09 11.12 4.86
N LEU A 70 25.33 10.35 3.79
CA LEU A 70 24.51 9.19 3.42
C LEU A 70 24.74 7.97 4.32
N GLY A 71 25.98 7.71 4.76
CA GLY A 71 26.31 6.55 5.59
C GLY A 71 25.43 6.44 6.85
N PRO A 72 25.41 7.47 7.73
CA PRO A 72 24.57 7.48 8.92
C PRO A 72 23.08 7.36 8.60
N PHE A 73 22.60 8.01 7.53
CA PHE A 73 21.22 7.92 7.10
C PHE A 73 20.83 6.49 6.69
N VAL A 74 21.69 5.81 5.92
CA VAL A 74 21.49 4.41 5.50
C VAL A 74 21.47 3.48 6.71
N ALA A 75 22.39 3.65 7.65
CA ALA A 75 22.46 2.86 8.87
C ALA A 75 21.19 3.04 9.73
N GLU A 76 20.75 4.28 9.95
CA GLU A 76 19.55 4.59 10.72
C GLU A 76 18.27 4.08 10.04
N TYR A 77 18.20 4.18 8.71
CA TYR A 77 17.10 3.58 7.95
C TYR A 77 17.04 2.07 8.18
N GLY A 78 18.18 1.37 8.05
CA GLY A 78 18.28 -0.05 8.38
C GLY A 78 17.79 -0.37 9.79
N ASN A 79 18.25 0.42 10.77
CA ASN A 79 17.95 0.27 12.19
C ASN A 79 16.55 0.71 12.61
N SER A 80 15.74 1.30 11.72
CA SER A 80 14.32 1.65 11.95
C SER A 80 13.33 0.75 11.19
N THR A 81 13.83 -0.15 10.34
CA THR A 81 13.01 -1.10 9.55
C THR A 81 12.37 -2.25 10.34
N ASN A 82 11.17 -2.64 9.96
CA ASN A 82 10.53 -3.88 10.41
C ASN A 82 9.82 -4.53 9.22
N LEU A 83 10.34 -5.63 8.69
CA LEU A 83 9.74 -6.31 7.53
C LEU A 83 8.31 -6.78 7.79
N LEU A 84 7.93 -7.07 9.05
CA LEU A 84 6.55 -7.45 9.38
C LEU A 84 5.54 -6.35 9.02
N ARG A 85 5.95 -5.08 9.00
CA ARG A 85 5.09 -3.97 8.57
C ARG A 85 4.63 -4.11 7.12
N MET A 86 5.29 -4.92 6.30
CA MET A 86 4.85 -5.22 4.94
C MET A 86 3.55 -6.00 4.88
N THR A 87 3.22 -6.78 5.93
CA THR A 87 1.99 -7.58 6.00
C THR A 87 0.73 -6.72 5.98
N ALA A 88 0.83 -5.48 6.46
CA ALA A 88 -0.20 -4.48 6.27
C ALA A 88 0.09 -3.65 5.01
N ASN A 89 -0.60 -3.91 3.90
CA ASN A 89 -0.41 -3.14 2.67
C ASN A 89 -1.59 -2.20 2.38
N GLN A 90 -1.42 -0.92 2.74
CA GLN A 90 -2.42 0.12 2.49
C GLN A 90 -2.49 0.56 1.03
N THR A 91 -1.37 0.53 0.30
CA THR A 91 -1.27 1.11 -1.05
C THR A 91 -1.99 0.27 -2.09
N LEU A 92 -1.87 -1.05 -2.03
CA LEU A 92 -2.42 -1.96 -3.04
C LEU A 92 -3.74 -2.58 -2.61
N VAL A 93 -3.82 -3.05 -1.37
CA VAL A 93 -4.96 -3.84 -0.85
C VAL A 93 -5.69 -3.13 0.29
N HIS A 94 -5.34 -1.86 0.56
CA HIS A 94 -6.04 -0.97 1.48
C HIS A 94 -6.26 -1.52 2.89
N VAL A 95 -5.38 -2.42 3.35
CA VAL A 95 -5.41 -2.91 4.73
C VAL A 95 -4.83 -1.84 5.65
N PRO A 96 -5.61 -1.29 6.60
CA PRO A 96 -5.11 -0.27 7.51
C PRO A 96 -4.27 -0.87 8.63
N SER A 97 -3.23 -0.13 9.03
CA SER A 97 -2.35 -0.54 10.13
C SER A 97 -1.66 0.67 10.74
N LEU A 98 -1.82 0.87 12.04
CA LEU A 98 -1.17 1.95 12.77
C LEU A 98 0.31 1.60 13.03
N MET A 99 0.60 0.30 13.20
CA MET A 99 1.93 -0.20 13.50
C MET A 99 2.95 -0.01 12.37
N ARG A 100 2.49 0.37 11.17
CA ARG A 100 3.35 0.83 10.08
C ARG A 100 3.98 2.20 10.34
N VAL A 101 3.22 3.10 10.96
CA VAL A 101 3.59 4.49 11.19
C VAL A 101 4.24 4.64 12.56
N MET A 102 3.76 3.90 13.55
CA MET A 102 4.40 3.85 14.87
C MET A 102 5.81 3.29 14.76
N GLY A 103 6.79 4.03 15.30
CA GLY A 103 8.19 3.64 15.38
C GLY A 103 8.44 2.34 16.16
N PRO A 104 9.69 1.86 16.25
CA PRO A 104 10.00 0.65 17.00
C PRO A 104 9.55 0.80 18.46
N LEU A 105 8.84 -0.22 18.96
CA LEU A 105 8.39 -0.23 20.34
C LEU A 105 9.57 -0.48 21.28
N PRO A 106 9.66 0.24 22.42
CA PRO A 106 10.67 -0.01 23.43
C PRO A 106 10.64 -1.46 23.89
N GLY A 107 11.80 -2.13 23.93
CA GLY A 107 11.93 -3.50 24.44
C GLY A 107 11.49 -4.62 23.50
N ALA A 108 11.11 -4.32 22.25
CA ALA A 108 10.80 -5.36 21.27
C ALA A 108 12.04 -6.21 20.93
N THR A 109 11.90 -7.53 20.94
CA THR A 109 12.96 -8.45 20.50
C THR A 109 13.28 -8.19 19.02
N ILE A 110 14.57 -8.06 18.68
CA ILE A 110 15.02 -7.78 17.31
C ILE A 110 15.66 -9.03 16.72
N VAL A 111 15.14 -9.46 15.57
CA VAL A 111 15.75 -10.50 14.74
C VAL A 111 16.38 -9.82 13.53
N GLN A 112 17.69 -10.03 13.34
CA GLN A 112 18.47 -9.37 12.30
C GLN A 112 18.74 -10.31 11.14
N PHE A 113 18.63 -9.80 9.91
CA PHE A 113 19.06 -10.53 8.72
C PHE A 113 20.56 -10.35 8.50
N ASN A 114 21.29 -11.47 8.39
CA ASN A 114 22.73 -11.47 8.13
C ASN A 114 23.10 -11.74 6.65
N SER A 115 22.11 -12.08 5.82
CA SER A 115 22.27 -12.44 4.42
C SER A 115 21.22 -11.77 3.54
N TRP A 116 21.65 -11.23 2.40
CA TRP A 116 20.77 -10.69 1.37
C TRP A 116 19.78 -11.71 0.84
N GLY A 117 20.18 -12.99 0.75
CA GLY A 117 19.28 -14.06 0.31
C GLY A 117 18.14 -14.29 1.30
N ALA A 118 18.45 -14.36 2.60
CA ALA A 118 17.43 -14.49 3.64
C ALA A 118 16.46 -13.30 3.64
N LEU A 119 17.00 -12.08 3.52
CA LEU A 119 16.19 -10.87 3.39
C LEU A 119 15.28 -10.93 2.15
N PHE A 120 15.81 -11.31 0.99
CA PHE A 120 15.06 -11.40 -0.26
C PHE A 120 13.91 -12.40 -0.18
N PHE A 121 14.17 -13.63 0.30
CA PHE A 121 13.11 -14.63 0.43
C PHE A 121 12.09 -14.27 1.51
N SER A 122 12.49 -13.63 2.62
CA SER A 122 11.56 -13.09 3.60
C SER A 122 10.70 -11.96 3.03
N PHE A 123 11.28 -11.07 2.22
CA PHE A 123 10.55 -10.01 1.53
C PHE A 123 9.50 -10.60 0.57
N LEU A 124 9.86 -11.59 -0.23
CA LEU A 124 8.94 -12.28 -1.13
C LEU A 124 7.83 -13.01 -0.36
N GLY A 125 8.18 -13.78 0.67
CA GLY A 125 7.22 -14.52 1.48
C GLY A 125 6.24 -13.62 2.23
N LEU A 126 6.75 -12.59 2.90
CA LEU A 126 5.91 -11.61 3.62
C LEU A 126 5.09 -10.74 2.67
N GLY A 127 5.64 -10.37 1.51
CA GLY A 127 4.90 -9.65 0.47
C GLY A 127 3.75 -10.47 -0.09
N ALA A 128 3.99 -11.74 -0.42
CA ALA A 128 2.94 -12.65 -0.88
C ALA A 128 1.86 -12.88 0.18
N LEU A 129 2.26 -13.02 1.45
CA LEU A 129 1.34 -13.11 2.60
C LEU A 129 0.53 -11.82 2.79
N ALA A 130 1.16 -10.65 2.66
CA ALA A 130 0.47 -9.36 2.74
C ALA A 130 -0.65 -9.24 1.71
N LEU A 131 -0.36 -9.65 0.47
CA LEU A 131 -1.36 -9.66 -0.61
C LEU A 131 -2.48 -10.66 -0.31
N LEU A 132 -2.15 -11.85 0.22
CA LEU A 132 -3.16 -12.84 0.59
C LEU A 132 -4.12 -12.30 1.66
N LEU A 133 -3.56 -11.75 2.75
CA LEU A 133 -4.35 -11.14 3.84
C LEU A 133 -5.20 -9.98 3.32
N GLY A 134 -4.65 -9.15 2.45
CA GLY A 134 -5.37 -8.06 1.81
C GLY A 134 -6.51 -8.51 0.89
N VAL A 135 -6.33 -9.58 0.13
CA VAL A 135 -7.40 -10.16 -0.70
C VAL A 135 -8.51 -10.75 0.17
N ILE A 136 -8.15 -11.48 1.23
CA ILE A 136 -9.13 -12.00 2.20
C ILE A 136 -9.93 -10.83 2.80
N TYR A 137 -9.24 -9.77 3.22
CA TYR A 137 -9.84 -8.55 3.78
C TYR A 137 -10.80 -7.88 2.78
N LEU A 138 -10.31 -7.54 1.59
CA LEU A 138 -11.13 -6.87 0.58
C LEU A 138 -12.31 -7.73 0.12
N ARG A 139 -12.16 -9.06 0.04
CA ARG A 139 -13.28 -9.96 -0.29
C ARG A 139 -14.32 -9.99 0.83
N GLN A 140 -13.93 -9.96 2.09
CA GLN A 140 -14.88 -9.84 3.21
C GLN A 140 -15.63 -8.51 3.13
N LEU A 141 -14.94 -7.41 2.87
CA LEU A 141 -15.57 -6.10 2.65
C LEU A 141 -16.56 -6.12 1.47
N ALA A 142 -16.15 -6.72 0.35
CA ALA A 142 -16.94 -6.83 -0.88
C ALA A 142 -18.29 -7.52 -0.68
N GLN A 143 -18.40 -8.51 0.23
CA GLN A 143 -19.66 -9.20 0.54
C GLN A 143 -20.75 -8.27 1.09
N TYR A 144 -20.36 -7.13 1.67
CA TYR A 144 -21.26 -6.16 2.26
C TYR A 144 -21.48 -4.92 1.39
N VAL A 145 -20.87 -4.85 0.19
CA VAL A 145 -21.14 -3.77 -0.76
C VAL A 145 -22.54 -4.00 -1.37
N PRO A 146 -23.46 -3.02 -1.32
CA PRO A 146 -24.87 -3.25 -1.64
C PRO A 146 -25.19 -3.67 -3.09
N ILE A 147 -24.29 -3.49 -4.06
CA ILE A 147 -24.63 -3.65 -5.49
C ILE A 147 -23.69 -4.55 -6.28
N GLY A 148 -24.33 -5.51 -6.94
CA GLY A 148 -23.83 -6.18 -8.13
C GLY A 148 -24.10 -7.67 -8.10
N GLU A 149 -24.24 -8.28 -9.27
CA GLU A 149 -24.17 -9.73 -9.50
C GLU A 149 -22.79 -10.34 -9.13
N GLY A 150 -22.01 -9.69 -8.26
CA GLY A 150 -20.87 -10.31 -7.63
C GLY A 150 -21.39 -11.47 -6.80
N VAL A 151 -21.01 -12.69 -7.18
CA VAL A 151 -21.49 -13.92 -6.55
C VAL A 151 -21.26 -13.80 -5.04
N LYS A 152 -22.33 -13.59 -4.27
CA LYS A 152 -22.31 -13.77 -2.82
C LYS A 152 -22.02 -15.25 -2.61
N GLN A 153 -20.78 -15.54 -2.25
CA GLN A 153 -20.30 -16.91 -2.19
C GLN A 153 -21.04 -17.66 -1.08
N ALA A 154 -21.89 -18.60 -1.49
CA ALA A 154 -22.73 -19.36 -0.59
C ALA A 154 -21.96 -20.45 0.18
N SER A 155 -20.73 -20.79 -0.25
CA SER A 155 -19.91 -21.83 0.38
C SER A 155 -18.48 -21.37 0.68
N ILE A 156 -17.90 -21.91 1.76
CA ILE A 156 -16.51 -21.65 2.17
C ILE A 156 -15.52 -22.06 1.07
N GLY A 157 -15.80 -23.16 0.35
CA GLY A 157 -14.96 -23.61 -0.77
C GLY A 157 -14.95 -22.63 -1.94
N ALA A 158 -16.11 -22.09 -2.32
CA ALA A 158 -16.19 -21.06 -3.35
C ALA A 158 -15.46 -19.77 -2.92
N PHE A 159 -15.53 -19.42 -1.63
CA PHE A 159 -14.76 -18.32 -1.07
C PHE A 159 -13.26 -18.53 -1.18
N ALA A 160 -12.76 -19.67 -0.69
CA ALA A 160 -11.33 -19.99 -0.76
C ALA A 160 -10.80 -20.02 -2.19
N GLY A 161 -11.53 -20.64 -3.12
CA GLY A 161 -11.16 -20.66 -4.55
C GLY A 161 -11.08 -19.26 -5.16
N SER A 162 -12.04 -18.39 -4.84
CA SER A 162 -12.03 -17.00 -5.31
C SER A 162 -10.89 -16.18 -4.70
N VAL A 163 -10.57 -16.41 -3.42
CA VAL A 163 -9.44 -15.76 -2.72
C VAL A 163 -8.14 -16.13 -3.41
N ILE A 164 -7.90 -17.42 -3.65
CA ILE A 164 -6.67 -17.90 -4.30
C ILE A 164 -6.58 -17.34 -5.72
N SER A 165 -7.67 -17.36 -6.50
CA SER A 165 -7.72 -16.79 -7.84
C SER A 165 -7.37 -15.30 -7.84
N ALA A 166 -8.01 -14.49 -7.00
CA ALA A 166 -7.71 -13.06 -6.89
C ALA A 166 -6.28 -12.80 -6.39
N TRP A 167 -5.81 -13.59 -5.42
CA TRP A 167 -4.45 -13.50 -4.90
C TRP A 167 -3.41 -13.74 -5.99
N LEU A 168 -3.56 -14.78 -6.82
CA LEU A 168 -2.66 -15.04 -7.93
C LEU A 168 -2.71 -13.94 -9.00
N LYS A 169 -3.90 -13.43 -9.34
CA LYS A 169 -4.07 -12.32 -10.29
C LYS A 169 -3.38 -11.03 -9.78
N ILE A 170 -3.54 -10.70 -8.50
CA ILE A 170 -2.92 -9.53 -7.88
C ILE A 170 -1.42 -9.73 -7.69
N LEU A 171 -0.95 -10.93 -7.37
CA LEU A 171 0.47 -11.25 -7.33
C LEU A 171 1.11 -11.06 -8.70
N ALA A 172 0.49 -11.60 -9.76
CA ALA A 172 0.93 -11.39 -11.14
C ALA A 172 0.95 -9.90 -11.51
N PHE A 173 -0.09 -9.14 -11.13
CA PHE A 173 -0.11 -7.70 -11.32
C PHE A 173 1.09 -7.00 -10.68
N VAL A 174 1.37 -7.30 -9.40
CA VAL A 174 2.47 -6.69 -8.65
C VAL A 174 3.83 -7.05 -9.25
N VAL A 175 4.02 -8.30 -9.67
CA VAL A 175 5.26 -8.74 -10.32
C VAL A 175 5.44 -8.02 -11.66
N LEU A 176 4.41 -7.94 -12.49
CA LEU A 176 4.49 -7.26 -13.79
C LEU A 176 4.72 -5.76 -13.63
N LEU A 177 4.01 -5.12 -12.71
CA LEU A 177 4.17 -3.69 -12.41
C LEU A 177 5.57 -3.40 -11.85
N GLY A 178 6.02 -4.21 -10.89
CA GLY A 178 7.35 -4.11 -10.30
C GLY A 178 8.46 -4.33 -11.33
N ALA A 179 8.33 -5.33 -12.19
CA ALA A 179 9.27 -5.57 -13.28
C ALA A 179 9.27 -4.41 -14.30
N GLY A 180 8.10 -3.86 -14.64
CA GLY A 180 7.99 -2.71 -15.54
C GLY A 180 8.63 -1.44 -14.99
N ILE A 181 8.30 -1.08 -13.74
CA ILE A 181 8.90 0.08 -13.06
C ILE A 181 10.40 -0.14 -12.83
N GLY A 182 10.81 -1.34 -12.40
CA GLY A 182 12.22 -1.68 -12.19
C GLY A 182 13.03 -1.59 -13.49
N SER A 183 12.51 -2.11 -14.59
CA SER A 183 13.16 -2.00 -15.91
C SER A 183 13.31 -0.55 -16.34
N LEU A 184 12.25 0.26 -16.16
CA LEU A 184 12.28 1.68 -16.46
C LEU A 184 13.32 2.42 -15.60
N TYR A 185 13.41 2.10 -14.31
CA TYR A 185 14.40 2.68 -13.40
C TYR A 185 15.83 2.32 -13.83
N VAL A 186 16.09 1.05 -14.17
CA VAL A 186 17.40 0.60 -14.67
C VAL A 186 17.78 1.35 -15.94
N ILE A 187 16.87 1.40 -16.92
CA ILE A 187 17.09 2.13 -18.19
C ILE A 187 17.39 3.61 -17.91
N ALA A 188 16.60 4.25 -17.04
CA ALA A 188 16.79 5.66 -16.68
C ALA A 188 18.17 5.92 -16.03
N ASN A 189 18.63 5.03 -15.14
CA ASN A 189 19.95 5.16 -14.51
C ASN A 189 21.09 4.96 -15.51
N PHE A 190 21.01 3.96 -16.39
CA PHE A 190 22.00 3.77 -17.46
C PHE A 190 22.06 4.98 -18.39
N ALA A 191 20.91 5.59 -18.73
CA ALA A 191 20.85 6.79 -19.53
C ALA A 191 21.36 8.05 -18.80
N ALA A 192 21.21 8.11 -17.46
CA ALA A 192 21.62 9.25 -16.67
C ALA A 192 23.14 9.45 -16.58
N ILE A 193 23.93 8.36 -16.58
CA ILE A 193 25.40 8.41 -16.46
C ILE A 193 26.04 9.32 -17.54
N PRO A 194 25.79 9.13 -18.85
CA PRO A 194 26.36 10.02 -19.86
C PRO A 194 25.75 11.43 -19.82
N ILE A 195 24.46 11.58 -19.49
CA ILE A 195 23.79 12.89 -19.41
C ILE A 195 24.39 13.76 -18.31
N LEU A 196 24.79 13.15 -17.19
CA LEU A 196 25.40 13.84 -16.05
C LEU A 196 26.64 14.65 -16.43
N LEU A 197 27.40 14.15 -17.41
CA LEU A 197 28.65 14.77 -17.85
C LEU A 197 28.43 16.03 -18.70
N PHE A 198 27.29 16.14 -19.39
CA PHE A 198 27.05 17.21 -20.37
C PHE A 198 25.90 18.17 -19.99
N ALA A 199 24.89 17.68 -19.26
CA ALA A 199 23.67 18.42 -18.99
C ALA A 199 23.02 17.96 -17.67
N PRO A 200 23.61 18.26 -16.49
CA PRO A 200 23.09 17.82 -15.19
C PRO A 200 21.64 18.28 -14.94
N ALA A 201 21.24 19.47 -15.42
CA ALA A 201 19.87 19.96 -15.30
C ALA A 201 18.83 19.06 -16.02
N LEU A 202 19.24 18.35 -17.07
CA LEU A 202 18.35 17.43 -17.80
C LEU A 202 18.01 16.19 -16.96
N ILE A 203 18.89 15.78 -16.03
CA ILE A 203 18.61 14.66 -15.12
C ILE A 203 17.45 15.01 -14.21
N THR A 204 17.44 16.22 -13.62
CA THR A 204 16.35 16.67 -12.76
C THR A 204 15.02 16.70 -13.51
N LEU A 205 15.03 17.14 -14.77
CA LEU A 205 13.85 17.14 -15.63
C LEU A 205 13.36 15.70 -15.93
N ILE A 206 14.27 14.78 -16.27
CA ILE A 206 13.94 13.36 -16.51
C ILE A 206 13.40 12.71 -15.23
N ALA A 207 14.03 12.95 -14.08
CA ALA A 207 13.60 12.43 -12.79
C ALA A 207 12.20 12.94 -12.41
N PHE A 208 11.93 14.23 -12.64
CA PHE A 208 10.60 14.81 -12.45
C PHE A 208 9.57 14.18 -13.40
N GLY A 209 9.91 14.04 -14.69
CA GLY A 209 9.05 13.38 -15.67
C GLY A 209 8.73 11.93 -15.30
N LEU A 210 9.74 11.18 -14.82
CA LEU A 210 9.58 9.81 -14.33
C LEU A 210 8.69 9.76 -13.09
N PHE A 211 8.86 10.70 -12.15
CA PHE A 211 8.00 10.82 -10.98
C PHE A 211 6.53 11.06 -11.38
N VAL A 212 6.27 12.03 -12.27
CA VAL A 212 4.93 12.31 -12.79
C VAL A 212 4.35 11.09 -13.50
N PHE A 213 5.16 10.39 -14.31
CA PHE A 213 4.73 9.18 -14.99
C PHE A 213 4.34 8.05 -14.03
N VAL A 214 5.18 7.76 -13.03
CA VAL A 214 4.89 6.75 -11.99
C VAL A 214 3.67 7.14 -11.16
N PHE A 215 3.52 8.43 -10.84
CA PHE A 215 2.34 8.94 -10.14
C PHE A 215 1.05 8.75 -10.97
N LEU A 216 1.09 9.05 -12.27
CA LEU A 216 -0.03 8.80 -13.16
C LEU A 216 -0.34 7.30 -13.28
N LEU A 217 0.68 6.44 -13.43
CA LEU A 217 0.47 4.99 -13.41
C LEU A 217 -0.23 4.54 -12.13
N PHE A 218 0.20 5.03 -10.97
CA PHE A 218 -0.44 4.76 -9.69
C PHE A 218 -1.92 5.17 -9.71
N LEU A 219 -2.26 6.39 -10.18
CA LEU A 219 -3.64 6.83 -10.29
C LEU A 219 -4.48 5.95 -11.23
N PHE A 220 -3.97 5.64 -12.42
CA PHE A 220 -4.68 4.81 -13.40
C PHE A 220 -4.87 3.37 -12.95
N PHE A 221 -3.98 2.84 -12.10
CA PHE A 221 -4.06 1.49 -11.57
C PHE A 221 -4.64 1.40 -10.14
N TYR A 222 -5.05 2.53 -9.57
CA TYR A 222 -5.53 2.62 -8.19
C TYR A 222 -6.70 1.67 -7.87
N PHE A 223 -7.57 1.38 -8.84
CA PHE A 223 -8.75 0.52 -8.65
C PHE A 223 -8.59 -0.91 -9.18
N VAL A 224 -7.38 -1.32 -9.62
CA VAL A 224 -7.17 -2.67 -10.18
C VAL A 224 -7.51 -3.77 -9.17
N THR A 225 -7.08 -3.61 -7.93
CA THR A 225 -7.36 -4.59 -6.86
C THR A 225 -8.84 -4.64 -6.51
N ALA A 226 -9.51 -3.49 -6.42
CA ALA A 226 -10.96 -3.40 -6.23
C ALA A 226 -11.72 -4.10 -7.36
N ALA A 227 -11.33 -3.87 -8.63
CA ALA A 227 -11.94 -4.50 -9.79
C ALA A 227 -11.80 -6.02 -9.79
N ILE A 228 -10.61 -6.55 -9.51
CA ILE A 228 -10.36 -7.99 -9.44
C ILE A 228 -11.14 -8.62 -8.28
N VAL A 229 -11.22 -7.96 -7.13
CA VAL A 229 -11.84 -8.53 -5.93
C VAL A 229 -13.37 -8.47 -6.00
N LEU A 230 -13.96 -7.36 -6.45
CA LEU A 230 -15.41 -7.18 -6.51
C LEU A 230 -16.05 -7.97 -7.65
N ASP A 231 -15.43 -7.93 -8.82
CA ASP A 231 -16.05 -8.40 -10.07
C ASP A 231 -15.44 -9.73 -10.57
N ASP A 232 -14.49 -10.32 -9.82
CA ASP A 232 -13.69 -11.51 -10.19
C ASP A 232 -13.05 -11.46 -11.59
N LEU A 233 -12.75 -10.25 -12.05
CA LEU A 233 -12.23 -10.02 -13.40
C LEU A 233 -10.86 -10.68 -13.63
N SER A 234 -10.53 -10.90 -14.90
CA SER A 234 -9.17 -11.22 -15.28
C SER A 234 -8.23 -10.04 -14.99
N LEU A 235 -6.93 -10.27 -14.90
CA LEU A 235 -5.95 -9.20 -14.68
C LEU A 235 -6.06 -8.09 -15.74
N ARG A 236 -6.17 -8.48 -17.02
CA ARG A 236 -6.28 -7.54 -18.13
C ARG A 236 -7.55 -6.70 -18.02
N ASP A 237 -8.67 -7.33 -17.71
CA ASP A 237 -9.96 -6.64 -17.60
C ASP A 237 -9.98 -5.73 -16.37
N GLY A 238 -9.40 -6.16 -15.24
CA GLY A 238 -9.24 -5.32 -14.05
C GLY A 238 -8.44 -4.04 -14.33
N ILE A 239 -7.33 -4.15 -15.09
CA ILE A 239 -6.56 -2.99 -15.56
C ILE A 239 -7.41 -2.10 -16.47
N ALA A 240 -8.08 -2.68 -17.46
CA ALA A 240 -8.93 -1.92 -18.38
C ALA A 240 -10.10 -1.21 -17.67
N HIS A 241 -10.67 -1.83 -16.64
CA HIS A 241 -11.73 -1.25 -15.81
C HIS A 241 -11.19 -0.07 -14.99
N SER A 242 -10.08 -0.26 -14.28
CA SER A 242 -9.44 0.81 -13.51
C SER A 242 -9.12 2.02 -14.40
N VAL A 243 -8.51 1.78 -15.56
CA VAL A 243 -8.16 2.84 -16.52
C VAL A 243 -9.40 3.57 -17.02
N ARG A 244 -10.47 2.86 -17.39
CA ARG A 244 -11.72 3.49 -17.85
C ARG A 244 -12.38 4.31 -16.75
N VAL A 245 -12.45 3.79 -15.52
CA VAL A 245 -13.02 4.51 -14.37
C VAL A 245 -12.26 5.80 -14.11
N VAL A 246 -10.93 5.73 -14.03
CA VAL A 246 -10.07 6.89 -13.76
C VAL A 246 -10.15 7.90 -14.89
N ARG A 247 -10.08 7.47 -16.16
CA ARG A 247 -10.13 8.37 -17.33
C ARG A 247 -11.41 9.21 -17.37
N HIS A 248 -12.57 8.61 -17.11
CA HIS A 248 -13.85 9.31 -17.17
C HIS A 248 -14.18 10.07 -15.87
N ASN A 249 -13.51 9.76 -14.77
CA ASN A 249 -13.76 10.36 -13.45
C ASN A 249 -12.46 10.88 -12.82
N PHE A 250 -11.56 11.47 -13.62
CA PHE A 250 -10.20 11.79 -13.18
C PHE A 250 -10.19 12.71 -11.96
N GLY A 251 -10.88 13.85 -12.02
CA GLY A 251 -10.94 14.80 -10.91
C GLY A 251 -11.54 14.18 -9.63
N ALA A 252 -12.61 13.40 -9.76
CA ALA A 252 -13.23 12.72 -8.61
C ALA A 252 -12.31 11.63 -8.03
N THR A 253 -11.54 10.93 -8.87
CA THR A 253 -10.55 9.94 -8.45
C THR A 253 -9.41 10.61 -7.70
N VAL A 254 -8.85 11.69 -8.26
CA VAL A 254 -7.80 12.48 -7.59
C VAL A 254 -8.31 12.99 -6.24
N PHE A 255 -9.50 13.58 -6.18
CA PHE A 255 -10.09 14.05 -4.93
C PHE A 255 -10.30 12.92 -3.92
N PHE A 256 -10.80 11.75 -4.35
CA PHE A 256 -10.97 10.57 -3.51
C PHE A 256 -9.63 10.08 -2.94
N VAL A 257 -8.59 9.96 -3.78
CA VAL A 257 -7.25 9.54 -3.38
C VAL A 257 -6.66 10.52 -2.37
N LEU A 258 -6.74 11.83 -2.66
CA LEU A 258 -6.21 12.87 -1.79
C LEU A 258 -6.91 12.89 -0.43
N ILE A 259 -8.24 12.89 -0.39
CA ILE A 259 -8.97 12.92 0.88
C ILE A 259 -8.75 11.64 1.70
N SER A 260 -8.69 10.47 1.05
CA SER A 260 -8.42 9.19 1.74
C SER A 260 -7.02 9.14 2.33
N ASN A 261 -6.02 9.65 1.61
CA ASN A 261 -4.65 9.76 2.12
C ASN A 261 -4.55 10.78 3.24
N LEU A 262 -5.19 11.95 3.09
CA LEU A 262 -5.22 12.99 4.12
C LEU A 262 -5.82 12.47 5.42
N ILE A 263 -6.97 11.78 5.34
CA ILE A 263 -7.60 11.16 6.51
C ILE A 263 -6.67 10.10 7.11
N THR A 264 -6.14 9.18 6.31
CA THR A 264 -5.34 8.08 6.87
C THR A 264 -4.06 8.58 7.54
N VAL A 265 -3.30 9.45 6.87
CA VAL A 265 -2.06 10.01 7.42
C VAL A 265 -2.37 10.92 8.61
N GLY A 266 -3.35 11.81 8.47
CA GLY A 266 -3.73 12.75 9.53
C GLY A 266 -4.13 12.04 10.82
N PHE A 267 -4.99 11.02 10.74
CA PHE A 267 -5.37 10.24 11.92
C PHE A 267 -4.23 9.36 12.45
N SER A 268 -3.38 8.79 11.59
CA SER A 268 -2.21 8.04 12.05
C SER A 268 -1.27 8.92 12.90
N LEU A 269 -1.07 10.19 12.51
CA LEU A 269 -0.27 11.15 13.27
C LEU A 269 -0.91 11.52 14.61
N ILE A 270 -2.24 11.63 14.67
CA ILE A 270 -2.99 11.91 15.91
C ILE A 270 -2.95 10.70 16.86
N LEU A 271 -3.03 9.48 16.32
CA LEU A 271 -3.11 8.25 17.09
C LEU A 271 -1.75 7.75 17.58
N ALA A 272 -0.65 8.04 16.87
CA ALA A 272 0.68 7.56 17.24
C ALA A 272 1.11 7.98 18.67
N PRO A 273 0.94 9.24 19.12
CA PRO A 273 1.23 9.63 20.50
C PRO A 273 0.36 8.89 21.53
N ILE A 274 -0.89 8.58 21.21
CA ILE A 274 -1.79 7.82 22.09
C ILE A 274 -1.28 6.39 22.24
N GLY A 275 -0.90 5.79 21.11
CA GLY A 275 -0.35 4.43 21.06
C GLY A 275 0.94 4.25 21.85
N GLN A 276 1.73 5.31 22.02
CA GLN A 276 2.99 5.30 22.76
C GLN A 276 2.84 5.45 24.29
N ARG A 277 1.66 5.79 24.80
CA ARG A 277 1.42 5.97 26.26
C ARG A 277 1.42 4.67 27.06
N GLY A 278 1.37 3.52 26.38
CA GLY A 278 1.36 2.20 26.99
C GLY A 278 0.39 1.25 26.29
N PRO A 279 0.33 -0.02 26.72
CA PRO A 279 -0.41 -1.08 26.01
C PRO A 279 -1.90 -0.79 25.79
N ALA A 280 -2.57 -0.17 26.77
CA ALA A 280 -3.97 0.22 26.62
C ALA A 280 -4.15 1.33 25.57
N GLY A 281 -3.23 2.31 25.54
CA GLY A 281 -3.19 3.34 24.52
C GLY A 281 -2.95 2.77 23.13
N THR A 282 -2.04 1.79 23.00
CA THR A 282 -1.79 1.05 21.76
C THR A 282 -3.05 0.34 21.28
N ALA A 283 -3.74 -0.42 22.16
CA ALA A 283 -4.95 -1.14 21.80
C ALA A 283 -6.09 -0.22 21.32
N VAL A 284 -6.31 0.90 22.01
CA VAL A 284 -7.31 1.91 21.62
C VAL A 284 -6.94 2.53 20.27
N ALA A 285 -5.67 2.89 20.08
CA ALA A 285 -5.19 3.49 18.85
C ALA A 285 -5.30 2.54 17.65
N ILE A 286 -4.98 1.25 17.83
CA ILE A 286 -5.19 0.19 16.83
C ILE A 286 -6.66 0.09 16.44
N PHE A 287 -7.57 0.04 17.42
CA PHE A 287 -9.01 -0.05 17.15
C PHE A 287 -9.54 1.14 16.34
N ILE A 288 -9.19 2.37 16.76
CA ILE A 288 -9.63 3.60 16.05
C ILE A 288 -9.05 3.64 14.64
N ASN A 289 -7.76 3.30 14.47
CA ASN A 289 -7.12 3.26 13.17
C ASN A 289 -7.76 2.21 12.24
N ALA A 290 -8.07 1.02 12.76
CA ALA A 290 -8.77 -0.02 12.03
C ALA A 290 -10.15 0.46 11.59
N TYR A 291 -10.90 1.18 12.44
CA TYR A 291 -12.20 1.74 12.12
C TYR A 291 -12.13 2.76 10.97
N ILE A 292 -11.22 3.73 11.08
CA ILE A 292 -11.04 4.79 10.07
C ILE A 292 -10.62 4.18 8.74
N GLY A 293 -9.58 3.35 8.77
CA GLY A 293 -9.05 2.72 7.58
C GLY A 293 -10.02 1.77 6.89
N THR A 294 -10.81 1.00 7.66
CA THR A 294 -11.82 0.11 7.10
C THR A 294 -12.99 0.87 6.49
N GLY A 295 -13.39 2.01 7.09
CA GLY A 295 -14.39 2.89 6.49
C GLY A 295 -13.94 3.43 5.14
N LEU A 296 -12.66 3.83 5.02
CA LEU A 296 -12.06 4.26 3.76
C LEU A 296 -11.94 3.13 2.74
N ALA A 297 -11.55 1.92 3.16
CA ALA A 297 -11.49 0.76 2.27
C ALA A 297 -12.89 0.37 1.75
N MET A 298 -13.93 0.42 2.59
CA MET A 298 -15.32 0.24 2.15
C MET A 298 -15.74 1.35 1.16
N ALA A 299 -15.41 2.60 1.47
CA ALA A 299 -15.71 3.74 0.61
C ALA A 299 -15.04 3.62 -0.77
N LEU A 300 -13.83 3.07 -0.84
CA LEU A 300 -13.13 2.77 -2.09
C LEU A 300 -13.94 1.80 -2.96
N LEU A 301 -14.37 0.68 -2.38
CA LEU A 301 -15.15 -0.34 -3.10
C LEU A 301 -16.47 0.24 -3.63
N ILE A 302 -17.17 1.01 -2.80
CA ILE A 302 -18.39 1.73 -3.16
C ILE A 302 -18.13 2.75 -4.27
N PHE A 303 -17.08 3.56 -4.14
CA PHE A 303 -16.72 4.56 -5.12
C PHE A 303 -16.43 3.92 -6.47
N TYR A 304 -15.55 2.91 -6.51
CA TYR A 304 -15.24 2.17 -7.73
C TYR A 304 -16.51 1.61 -8.39
N ARG A 305 -17.34 0.87 -7.62
CA ARG A 305 -18.54 0.21 -8.15
C ARG A 305 -19.54 1.21 -8.70
N THR A 306 -19.78 2.32 -7.98
CA THR A 306 -20.71 3.36 -8.43
C THR A 306 -20.25 3.97 -9.75
N ARG A 307 -18.95 4.25 -9.90
CA ARG A 307 -18.41 4.85 -11.13
C ARG A 307 -18.44 3.87 -12.28
N TRP A 308 -18.15 2.61 -12.02
CA TRP A 308 -18.24 1.57 -13.03
C TRP A 308 -19.68 1.40 -13.56
N LEU A 309 -20.66 1.28 -12.67
CA LEU A 309 -22.08 1.13 -13.05
C LEU A 309 -22.61 2.30 -13.87
N LYS A 310 -22.22 3.53 -13.50
CA LYS A 310 -22.54 4.73 -14.28
C LYS A 310 -21.96 4.70 -15.69
N LEU A 311 -20.76 4.14 -15.87
CA LEU A 311 -20.10 4.06 -17.17
C LEU A 311 -20.75 3.03 -18.09
N VAL A 312 -21.28 1.94 -17.53
CA VAL A 312 -21.97 0.90 -18.31
C VAL A 312 -23.47 1.16 -18.48
N GLY A 313 -23.98 2.30 -18.00
CA GLY A 313 -25.38 2.69 -18.15
C GLY A 313 -26.36 1.84 -17.33
N ALA A 314 -25.93 1.31 -16.19
CA ALA A 314 -26.81 0.54 -15.30
C ALA A 314 -28.00 1.39 -14.83
N PRO A 315 -29.21 0.79 -14.68
CA PRO A 315 -30.44 1.53 -14.46
C PRO A 315 -30.44 2.33 -13.14
N PRO A 316 -31.22 3.43 -13.05
CA PRO A 316 -31.10 4.40 -11.97
C PRO A 316 -31.47 3.89 -10.57
N ASP A 317 -32.37 2.92 -10.51
CA ASP A 317 -32.88 2.25 -9.31
C ASP A 317 -31.77 1.57 -8.50
N LEU A 318 -30.74 1.07 -9.18
CA LEU A 318 -29.55 0.55 -8.50
C LEU A 318 -28.85 1.65 -7.69
N TYR A 319 -28.80 2.91 -8.14
CA TYR A 319 -28.14 3.97 -7.37
C TYR A 319 -28.89 4.36 -6.09
N GLU A 320 -30.22 4.26 -6.09
CA GLU A 320 -31.06 4.56 -4.92
C GLU A 320 -30.85 3.53 -3.81
N GLN A 321 -30.68 2.25 -4.17
CA GLN A 321 -30.34 1.18 -3.21
C GLN A 321 -29.01 1.43 -2.48
N MET A 322 -28.07 2.18 -3.07
CA MET A 322 -26.83 2.58 -2.37
C MET A 322 -27.08 3.61 -1.26
N GLN A 323 -28.10 4.45 -1.42
CA GLN A 323 -28.39 5.53 -0.47
C GLN A 323 -29.07 5.01 0.80
N GLU A 324 -29.88 3.95 0.67
CA GLU A 324 -30.68 3.37 1.76
C GLU A 324 -29.95 2.29 2.58
N GLY A 325 -28.94 1.62 2.00
CA GLY A 325 -28.06 0.67 2.68
C GLY A 325 -27.10 1.30 3.68
#